data_AF-A0A5N5N3D7-F1
#
_entry.id   AF-A0A5N5N3D7-F1
#
_cell.length_a   1.000
_cell.length_b   1.000
_cell.length_c   1.000
_cell.angle_alpha   90.00
_cell.angle_beta   90.00
_cell.angle_gamma   90.00
#
_symmetry.space_group_name_H-M   'P 1'
#
loop_
_entity.id
_entity.type
_entity.pdbx_description
1 polymer ?
#
loop_
_entity_poly.entity_id
_entity_poly.type
_entity_poly.pdbx_seq_one_letter_code
_entity_poly.pdbx_strand_id
1 'polypeptide(L)'
;MQGKTLAFVLPILESLVNGLTKASRKTGYGRPPSVLVLLPTRELATQVFDDFKVYGGAVGLNSCCVYGGASYQPQEFALKRGVDIVVGTPGRIKVPFFSESYF
;
A
#
# COMPACT_ATOMS: atom_id res chain seq x y z
N MET A 1 -12.15 -13.37 -9.88
CA MET A 1 -11.19 -13.77 -10.93
C MET A 1 -9.81 -13.24 -10.56
N GLN A 2 -8.98 -14.07 -9.91
CA GLN A 2 -7.64 -13.67 -9.42
C GLN A 2 -6.68 -13.24 -10.56
N GLY A 3 -6.91 -13.70 -11.79
CA GLY A 3 -6.04 -13.39 -12.93
C GLY A 3 -6.02 -11.91 -13.38
N LYS A 4 -7.08 -11.12 -13.14
CA LYS A 4 -7.09 -9.69 -13.51
C LYS A 4 -6.26 -8.85 -12.54
N THR A 5 -6.30 -9.17 -11.25
CA THR A 5 -5.58 -8.41 -10.24
C THR A 5 -4.07 -8.66 -10.31
N LEU A 6 -3.67 -9.91 -10.53
CA LEU A 6 -2.26 -10.29 -10.73
C LEU A 6 -1.60 -9.54 -11.88
N ALA A 7 -2.33 -9.27 -12.97
CA ALA A 7 -1.82 -8.51 -14.10
C ALA A 7 -1.40 -7.08 -13.73
N PHE A 8 -1.99 -6.49 -12.68
CA PHE A 8 -1.59 -5.16 -12.18
C PHE A 8 -0.59 -5.26 -11.01
N VAL A 9 -0.71 -6.28 -10.16
CA VAL A 9 0.14 -6.46 -8.98
C VAL A 9 1.57 -6.84 -9.36
N LEU A 10 1.75 -7.78 -10.29
CA LEU A 10 3.08 -8.31 -10.63
C LEU A 10 4.04 -7.24 -11.19
N PRO A 11 3.63 -6.37 -12.15
CA PRO A 11 4.51 -5.30 -12.62
C PRO A 11 4.93 -4.32 -11.52
N ILE A 12 4.02 -4.03 -10.57
CA ILE A 12 4.30 -3.15 -9.43
C ILE A 12 5.33 -3.78 -8.50
N LEU A 13 5.16 -5.06 -8.18
CA LEU A 13 6.11 -5.82 -7.36
C LEU A 13 7.49 -5.88 -8.02
N GLU A 14 7.54 -6.19 -9.31
CA GLU A 14 8.79 -6.25 -10.07
C GLU A 14 9.53 -4.92 -10.05
N SER A 15 8.81 -3.80 -10.22
CA SER A 15 9.41 -2.45 -10.14
C SER A 15 10.01 -2.15 -8.77
N LEU A 16 9.42 -2.65 -7.69
CA LEU A 16 9.90 -2.46 -6.31
C LEU A 16 11.08 -3.37 -5.95
N VAL A 17 11.14 -4.59 -6.51
CA VAL A 17 12.16 -5.58 -6.17
C VAL A 17 13.39 -5.48 -7.07
N ASN A 18 13.17 -5.32 -8.37
CA ASN A 18 14.22 -5.38 -9.41
C ASN A 18 14.30 -4.12 -10.28
N GLY A 19 13.28 -3.27 -10.26
CA GLY A 19 13.23 -2.05 -11.06
C GLY A 19 13.81 -0.80 -10.39
N LEU A 20 13.57 0.34 -11.05
CA LEU A 20 14.06 1.66 -10.63
C LEU A 20 13.57 2.08 -9.23
N THR A 21 12.39 1.62 -8.82
CA THR A 21 11.82 1.96 -7.50
C THR A 21 12.59 1.30 -6.35
N LYS A 22 13.39 0.26 -6.61
CA LYS A 22 14.23 -0.40 -5.60
C LYS A 22 15.20 0.58 -4.93
N ALA A 23 15.87 1.43 -5.71
CA ALA A 23 16.84 2.40 -5.20
C ALA A 23 16.18 3.48 -4.32
N SER A 24 14.91 3.80 -4.59
CA SER A 24 14.13 4.78 -3.85
C SER A 24 13.41 4.19 -2.62
N ARG A 25 13.47 2.86 -2.42
CA ARG A 25 12.90 2.22 -1.21
C ARG A 25 13.73 2.58 0.00
N LYS A 26 13.19 3.48 0.82
CA LYS A 26 13.70 3.75 2.16
C LYS A 26 13.24 2.65 3.12
N THR A 27 13.98 2.44 4.20
CA THR A 27 13.57 1.61 5.33
C THR A 27 13.50 2.48 6.58
N GLY A 28 12.77 2.03 7.61
CA GLY A 28 12.63 2.76 8.87
C GLY A 28 11.28 3.44 9.08
N TYR A 29 11.10 3.91 10.31
CA TYR A 29 9.87 4.52 10.81
C TYR A 29 9.60 5.88 10.16
N GLY A 30 8.33 6.17 9.88
CA GLY A 30 7.88 7.45 9.35
C GLY A 30 8.22 7.69 7.87
N ARG A 31 8.76 6.69 7.17
CA ARG A 31 9.05 6.82 5.73
C ARG A 31 7.74 6.88 4.91
N PRO A 32 7.75 7.56 3.77
CA PRO A 32 6.64 7.49 2.85
C PRO A 32 6.59 6.16 2.10
N PRO A 33 5.40 5.73 1.65
CA PRO A 33 5.26 4.59 0.78
C PRO A 33 5.84 4.87 -0.61
N SER A 34 6.36 3.82 -1.25
CA SER A 34 6.89 3.91 -2.62
C SER A 34 5.78 3.80 -3.67
N VAL A 35 4.66 3.18 -3.33
CA VAL A 35 3.51 2.99 -4.23
C VAL A 35 2.20 3.27 -3.50
N LEU A 36 1.31 4.00 -4.18
CA LEU A 36 -0.08 4.20 -3.78
C LEU A 36 -1.00 3.63 -4.88
N VAL A 37 -1.88 2.71 -4.49
CA VAL A 37 -2.91 2.10 -5.35
C VAL A 37 -4.28 2.59 -4.88
N LEU A 38 -4.94 3.40 -5.72
CA LEU A 38 -6.26 3.95 -5.43
C LEU A 38 -7.36 3.12 -6.10
N LEU A 39 -8.34 2.71 -5.31
CA LEU A 39 -9.45 1.87 -5.76
C LEU A 39 -10.79 2.48 -5.33
N PRO A 40 -11.86 2.34 -6.14
CA PRO A 40 -13.13 3.01 -5.91
C PRO A 40 -13.91 2.48 -4.70
N THR A 41 -13.69 1.23 -4.30
CA THR A 41 -14.45 0.58 -3.22
C THR A 41 -13.55 -0.11 -2.22
N ARG A 42 -14.05 -0.29 -1.00
CA ARG A 42 -13.36 -1.02 0.07
C ARG A 42 -13.15 -2.49 -0.32
N GLU A 43 -14.15 -3.08 -0.94
CA GLU A 43 -14.17 -4.49 -1.31
C GLU A 43 -13.04 -4.77 -2.33
N LEU A 44 -12.89 -3.90 -3.33
CA LEU A 44 -11.80 -4.01 -4.30
C LEU A 44 -10.44 -3.70 -3.65
N ALA A 45 -10.37 -2.69 -2.77
CA ALA A 45 -9.14 -2.39 -2.03
C ALA A 45 -8.66 -3.56 -1.17
N THR A 46 -9.57 -4.25 -0.52
CA THR A 46 -9.26 -5.43 0.32
C THR A 46 -8.77 -6.59 -0.56
N GLN A 47 -9.45 -6.87 -1.67
CA GLN A 47 -9.04 -7.93 -2.61
C GLN A 47 -7.62 -7.69 -3.16
N VAL A 48 -7.33 -6.46 -3.62
CA VAL A 48 -6.01 -6.12 -4.15
C VAL A 48 -4.95 -6.11 -3.04
N PHE A 49 -5.30 -5.66 -1.84
CA PHE A 49 -4.40 -5.71 -0.68
C PHE A 49 -4.02 -7.15 -0.30
N ASP A 50 -4.97 -8.09 -0.32
CA ASP A 50 -4.69 -9.49 -0.01
C ASP A 50 -3.66 -10.08 -0.99
N ASP A 51 -3.76 -9.75 -2.28
CA ASP A 51 -2.76 -10.13 -3.27
C ASP A 51 -1.38 -9.52 -2.94
N PHE A 52 -1.31 -8.22 -2.64
CA PHE A 52 -0.04 -7.60 -2.23
C PHE A 52 0.53 -8.18 -0.93
N LYS A 53 -0.31 -8.56 0.03
CA LYS A 53 0.11 -9.15 1.29
C LYS A 53 0.72 -10.54 1.05
N VAL A 54 0.13 -11.35 0.17
CA VAL A 54 0.65 -12.68 -0.18
C VAL A 54 1.91 -12.57 -1.02
N TYR A 55 1.83 -11.93 -2.19
CA TYR A 55 2.93 -11.92 -3.17
C TYR A 55 4.05 -10.95 -2.79
N GLY A 56 3.69 -9.76 -2.29
CA GLY A 56 4.67 -8.77 -1.82
C GLY A 56 5.35 -9.21 -0.53
N GLY A 57 4.61 -9.81 0.40
CA GLY A 57 5.16 -10.37 1.64
C GLY A 57 6.21 -11.46 1.37
N ALA A 58 6.01 -12.29 0.36
CA ALA A 58 6.97 -13.31 -0.06
C ALA A 58 8.32 -12.75 -0.54
N VAL A 59 8.36 -11.48 -0.96
CA VAL A 59 9.57 -10.77 -1.41
C VAL A 59 10.00 -9.65 -0.46
N GLY A 60 9.50 -9.66 0.78
CA GLY A 60 9.90 -8.73 1.84
C GLY A 60 9.33 -7.31 1.71
N LEU A 61 8.27 -7.13 0.92
CA LEU A 61 7.54 -5.87 0.82
C LEU A 61 6.39 -5.83 1.83
N ASN A 62 6.22 -4.68 2.47
CA ASN A 62 5.13 -4.45 3.42
C ASN A 62 4.03 -3.62 2.77
N SER A 63 2.77 -3.95 3.06
CA SER A 63 1.60 -3.24 2.53
C SER A 63 0.62 -2.85 3.63
N CYS A 64 -0.17 -1.80 3.39
CA CYS A 64 -1.28 -1.37 4.24
C CYS A 64 -2.53 -1.10 3.39
N CYS A 65 -3.71 -1.47 3.92
CA CYS A 65 -4.99 -1.15 3.30
C CYS A 65 -5.71 -0.03 4.04
N VAL A 66 -6.12 1.01 3.32
CA VAL A 66 -6.65 2.27 3.88
C VAL A 66 -8.01 2.59 3.30
N TYR A 67 -9.06 2.49 4.12
CA TYR A 67 -10.44 2.77 3.73
C TYR A 67 -11.31 3.21 4.91
N GLY A 68 -12.43 3.87 4.61
CA GLY A 68 -13.41 4.34 5.59
C GLY A 68 -14.26 3.20 6.18
N GLY A 69 -14.83 3.42 7.37
CA GLY A 69 -15.66 2.43 8.06
C GLY A 69 -14.88 1.36 8.83
N ALA A 70 -13.55 1.50 8.95
CA ALA A 70 -12.71 0.74 9.86
C ALA A 70 -11.98 1.68 10.84
N SER A 71 -11.49 1.12 11.94
CA SER A 71 -10.72 1.88 12.93
C SER A 71 -9.53 2.59 12.28
N TYR A 72 -9.30 3.83 12.68
CA TYR A 72 -8.23 4.68 12.16
C TYR A 72 -6.86 4.29 12.70
N GLN A 73 -6.77 4.07 14.01
CA GLN A 73 -5.49 3.85 14.70
C GLN A 73 -4.63 2.71 14.11
N PRO A 74 -5.19 1.54 13.73
CA PRO A 74 -4.37 0.48 13.12
C PRO A 74 -3.80 0.86 11.76
N GLN A 75 -4.58 1.59 10.95
CA GLN A 75 -4.15 2.08 9.63
C GLN A 75 -3.04 3.12 9.81
N GLU A 76 -3.23 4.06 10.73
CA GLU A 76 -2.24 5.09 11.07
C GLU A 76 -0.93 4.48 11.60
N PHE A 77 -1.02 3.50 12.49
CA PHE A 77 0.14 2.87 13.08
C PHE A 77 0.94 2.03 12.08
N ALA A 78 0.27 1.29 11.19
CA ALA A 78 0.92 0.64 10.06
C ALA A 78 1.63 1.69 9.18
N LEU A 79 0.95 2.82 8.96
CA LEU A 79 1.49 4.04 8.38
C LEU A 79 2.86 4.45 8.91
N LYS A 80 2.82 4.79 10.18
CA LYS A 80 3.96 5.23 10.98
C LYS A 80 5.11 4.24 10.98
N ARG A 81 4.83 2.93 11.01
CA ARG A 81 5.88 1.91 10.91
C ARG A 81 6.63 1.93 9.58
N GLY A 82 6.03 2.50 8.53
CA GLY A 82 6.56 2.54 7.18
C GLY A 82 6.15 1.31 6.39
N VAL A 83 5.53 1.51 5.24
CA VAL A 83 5.12 0.45 4.31
C VAL A 83 5.60 0.77 2.90
N ASP A 84 5.79 -0.25 2.07
CA ASP A 84 6.19 -0.08 0.67
C ASP A 84 5.00 0.30 -0.20
N ILE A 85 3.84 -0.27 0.11
CA ILE A 85 2.64 -0.20 -0.73
C ILE A 85 1.44 0.21 0.13
N VAL A 86 0.73 1.24 -0.30
CA VAL A 86 -0.58 1.59 0.24
C VAL A 86 -1.63 1.25 -0.80
N VAL A 87 -2.64 0.48 -0.40
CA VAL A 87 -3.84 0.23 -1.20
C VAL A 87 -5.00 0.92 -0.49
N GLY A 88 -5.82 1.70 -1.18
CA GLY A 88 -6.89 2.40 -0.46
C GLY A 88 -7.93 3.11 -1.29
N THR A 89 -8.95 3.63 -0.62
CA THR A 89 -10.02 4.39 -1.26
C THR A 89 -9.75 5.90 -1.19
N PRO A 90 -10.04 6.66 -2.26
CA PRO A 90 -9.76 8.09 -2.31
C PRO A 90 -10.30 8.88 -1.12
N GLY A 91 -11.50 8.55 -0.63
CA GLY A 91 -12.12 9.24 0.51
C GLY A 91 -11.32 9.13 1.81
N ARG A 92 -10.72 7.96 2.09
CA ARG A 92 -9.90 7.75 3.30
C ARG A 92 -8.47 8.25 3.14
N ILE A 93 -7.97 8.27 1.91
CA ILE A 93 -6.64 8.78 1.60
C ILE A 93 -6.60 10.32 1.68
N LYS A 94 -7.69 11.01 1.30
CA LYS A 94 -7.78 12.48 1.29
C LYS A 94 -8.08 13.13 2.64
N VAL A 95 -8.75 12.43 3.57
CA VAL A 95 -8.77 12.86 4.98
C VAL A 95 -7.33 12.93 5.48
N PRO A 96 -6.95 13.73 6.51
CA PRO A 96 -5.57 14.10 6.85
C PRO A 96 -4.71 12.93 7.38
N PHE A 97 -4.57 11.90 6.55
CA PHE A 97 -3.63 10.81 6.58
C PHE A 97 -2.31 11.26 5.93
N PHE A 98 -2.39 12.30 5.07
CA PHE A 98 -1.29 12.85 4.29
C PHE A 98 -1.06 14.36 4.48
N SER A 99 -1.74 15.05 5.39
CA SER A 99 -1.41 16.44 5.72
C SER A 99 -0.47 16.51 6.95
N GLU A 100 0.68 17.13 6.72
CA GLU A 100 1.59 17.76 7.70
C GLU A 100 2.53 16.94 8.60
N SER A 101 2.66 15.61 8.54
CA SER A 101 3.63 14.93 9.44
C SER A 101 4.30 13.62 8.96
N TYR A 102 4.16 13.23 7.69
CA TYR A 102 4.69 11.93 7.22
C TYR A 102 5.43 11.98 5.87
N PHE A 103 5.89 13.17 5.46
CA PHE A 103 6.79 13.38 4.32
C PHE A 103 7.88 14.40 4.68
#